data_AF-A0A936M7Q3-F1
#
_entry.id   AF-A0A936M7Q3-F1
#
_cell.length_a   1.000
_cell.length_b   1.000
_cell.length_c   1.000
_cell.angle_alpha   90.00
_cell.angle_beta   90.00
_cell.angle_gamma   90.00
#
_symmetry.space_group_name_H-M   'P 1'
#
loop_
_entity.id
_entity.type
_entity.pdbx_description
1 polymer ?
#
loop_
_entity_poly.entity_id
_entity_poly.type
_entity_poly.pdbx_seq_one_letter_code
_entity_poly.pdbx_strand_id
1 'polypeptide(L)'
;MLQFVRELRQLATGQTATEFASNRILCLAVEKLFINLGEAAFRVGEVRAGAMPDIPWRRIIGLRNLLAHGYEQVAHEVLFKTIAEDLPALESALVRWVDRLETT
;
A
#
# COMPACT_ATOMS: atom_id res chain seq x y z
N MET A 1 0.64 8.64 3.45
CA MET A 1 0.06 7.27 3.41
C MET A 1 -1.17 7.20 2.53
N LEU A 2 -2.27 7.91 2.87
CA LEU A 2 -3.52 7.87 2.11
C LEU A 2 -3.34 8.14 0.61
N GLN A 3 -2.53 9.13 0.24
CA GLN A 3 -2.23 9.44 -1.15
C GLN A 3 -1.60 8.26 -1.91
N PHE A 4 -0.64 7.55 -1.32
CA PHE A 4 -0.01 6.37 -1.96
C PHE A 4 -1.03 5.25 -2.18
N VAL A 5 -1.96 5.05 -1.24
CA VAL A 5 -3.03 4.06 -1.38
C VAL A 5 -3.95 4.41 -2.55
N ARG A 6 -4.34 5.69 -2.67
CA ARG A 6 -5.17 6.18 -3.78
C ARG A 6 -4.48 6.05 -5.12
N GLU A 7 -3.21 6.43 -5.19
CA GLU A 7 -2.41 6.35 -6.42
C GLU A 7 -2.24 4.89 -6.88
N LEU A 8 -1.92 3.97 -5.96
CA LEU A 8 -1.88 2.53 -6.25
C LEU A 8 -3.20 2.02 -6.84
N ARG A 9 -4.34 2.40 -6.23
CA ARG A 9 -5.68 2.00 -6.70
C ARG A 9 -6.02 2.60 -8.06
N GLN A 10 -5.66 3.86 -8.29
CA GLN A 10 -5.86 4.53 -9.57
C GLN A 10 -5.06 3.85 -10.69
N LEU A 11 -3.80 3.49 -10.44
CA LEU A 11 -2.96 2.80 -11.41
C LEU A 11 -3.50 1.40 -11.76
N ALA A 12 -4.17 0.70 -10.85
CA ALA A 12 -4.76 -0.61 -11.11
C ALA A 12 -6.17 -0.56 -11.73
N THR A 13 -6.79 0.62 -11.82
CA THR A 13 -8.19 0.74 -12.24
C THR A 13 -8.36 0.33 -13.70
N GLY A 14 -9.32 -0.55 -13.97
CA GLY A 14 -9.67 -0.99 -15.32
C GLY A 14 -8.66 -1.95 -15.96
N GLN A 15 -7.63 -2.39 -15.25
CA GLN A 15 -6.67 -3.37 -15.74
C GLN A 15 -7.05 -4.78 -15.30
N THR A 16 -6.67 -5.78 -16.10
CA THR A 16 -6.59 -7.17 -15.67
C THR A 16 -5.23 -7.46 -15.02
N ALA A 17 -5.15 -8.52 -14.22
CA ALA A 17 -3.88 -8.94 -13.61
C ALA A 17 -2.80 -9.22 -14.66
N THR A 18 -3.17 -9.83 -15.79
CA THR A 18 -2.25 -10.16 -16.89
C THR A 18 -1.71 -8.90 -17.57
N GLU A 19 -2.58 -7.94 -17.92
CA GLU A 19 -2.15 -6.67 -18.52
C GLU A 19 -1.22 -5.91 -17.58
N PHE A 20 -1.60 -5.85 -16.30
CA PHE A 20 -0.81 -5.20 -15.26
C PHE A 20 0.58 -5.82 -15.15
N ALA A 21 0.67 -7.15 -15.01
CA ALA A 21 1.93 -7.88 -14.83
C ALA A 21 2.82 -7.85 -16.08
N SER A 22 2.22 -7.68 -17.27
CA SER A 22 2.97 -7.54 -18.52
C SER A 22 3.59 -6.15 -18.73
N ASN A 23 3.13 -5.13 -17.99
CA ASN A 23 3.63 -3.76 -18.12
C ASN A 23 4.75 -3.47 -17.12
N ARG A 24 6.01 -3.56 -17.57
CA ARG A 24 7.17 -3.39 -16.68
C ARG A 24 7.27 -2.01 -16.03
N ILE A 25 6.90 -0.94 -16.73
CA ILE A 25 6.97 0.42 -16.17
C ILE A 25 5.94 0.59 -15.05
N LEU A 26 4.72 0.11 -15.27
CA LEU A 26 3.67 0.11 -14.27
C LEU A 26 4.04 -0.73 -13.04
N CYS A 27 4.59 -1.93 -13.28
CA CYS A 27 5.10 -2.81 -12.23
C CYS A 27 6.11 -2.09 -11.33
N LEU A 28 7.13 -1.47 -11.93
CA LEU A 28 8.15 -0.69 -11.21
C LEU A 28 7.56 0.50 -10.45
N ALA A 29 6.58 1.21 -11.04
CA ALA A 29 5.88 2.30 -10.38
C ALA A 29 5.13 1.82 -9.13
N VAL A 30 4.42 0.70 -9.24
CA VAL A 30 3.66 0.11 -8.13
C VAL A 30 4.58 -0.44 -7.03
N GLU A 31 5.67 -1.14 -7.39
CA GLU A 31 6.71 -1.55 -6.44
C GLU A 31 7.20 -0.33 -5.62
N LYS A 32 7.54 0.77 -6.30
CA LYS A 32 8.02 2.00 -5.66
C LYS A 32 6.97 2.61 -4.74
N LEU A 33 5.70 2.65 -5.16
CA LEU A 33 4.61 3.18 -4.35
C LEU A 33 4.34 2.34 -3.10
N PHE A 34 4.40 1.01 -3.20
CA PHE A 34 4.29 0.14 -2.02
C PHE A 34 5.45 0.33 -1.05
N ILE A 35 6.69 0.48 -1.54
CA ILE A 35 7.84 0.82 -0.70
C ILE A 35 7.62 2.15 0.02
N ASN A 36 7.17 3.19 -0.70
CA ASN A 36 6.88 4.50 -0.12
C ASN A 36 5.73 4.44 0.91
N LEU A 37 4.70 3.63 0.65
CA LEU A 37 3.60 3.39 1.59
C LEU A 37 4.10 2.74 2.89
N GLY A 38 4.93 1.70 2.80
CA GLY A 38 5.48 1.05 3.99
C GLY A 38 6.51 1.88 4.73
N GLU A 39 7.31 2.67 4.04
CA GLU A 39 8.20 3.66 4.66
C GLU A 39 7.39 4.72 5.43
N ALA A 40 6.30 5.22 4.84
CA ALA A 40 5.40 6.14 5.53
C ALA A 40 4.72 5.47 6.74
N ALA A 41 4.35 4.19 6.64
CA ALA A 41 3.81 3.41 7.75
C ALA A 41 4.82 3.25 8.90
N PHE A 42 6.08 2.97 8.58
CA PHE A 42 7.16 2.85 9.54
C PHE A 42 7.37 4.17 10.32
N ARG A 43 7.36 5.31 9.63
CA ARG A 43 7.55 6.64 10.23
C ARG A 43 6.44 7.09 11.18
N VAL A 44 5.28 6.45 11.16
CA VAL A 44 4.21 6.73 12.14
C VAL A 44 4.69 6.40 13.57
N GLY A 45 5.54 5.39 13.73
CA GLY A 45 6.07 4.96 15.01
C GLY A 45 5.07 4.18 15.86
N GLU A 46 5.58 3.33 16.75
CA GLU A 46 4.78 2.34 17.48
C GLU A 46 3.68 2.95 18.35
N VAL A 47 3.96 4.07 19.03
CA VAL A 47 2.99 4.72 19.93
C VAL A 47 1.75 5.19 19.16
N ARG A 48 1.94 5.86 18.03
CA ARG A 48 0.82 6.34 17.21
C ARG A 48 0.15 5.20 16.48
N ALA A 49 0.91 4.22 15.99
CA ALA A 49 0.37 3.02 15.36
C ALA A 49 -0.53 2.23 16.34
N GLY A 50 -0.15 2.14 17.61
CA GLY A 50 -0.94 1.49 18.67
C GLY A 50 -2.29 2.16 18.93
N ALA A 51 -2.40 3.47 18.68
CA ALA A 51 -3.68 4.18 18.75
C ALA A 51 -4.60 3.88 17.56
N MET A 52 -4.09 3.29 16.48
CA MET A 52 -4.81 3.01 15.23
C MET A 52 -4.82 1.50 14.90
N PRO A 53 -5.46 0.66 15.73
CA PRO A 53 -5.31 -0.80 15.65
C PRO A 53 -5.98 -1.45 14.44
N ASP A 54 -6.89 -0.74 13.76
CA ASP A 54 -7.56 -1.22 12.53
C ASP A 54 -6.69 -1.06 11.27
N ILE A 55 -5.57 -0.34 11.34
CA ILE A 55 -4.59 -0.28 10.27
C ILE A 55 -3.58 -1.44 10.41
N PRO A 56 -3.36 -2.27 9.38
CA PRO A 56 -2.48 -3.43 9.44
C PRO A 56 -0.99 -3.06 9.33
N TRP A 57 -0.48 -2.20 10.23
CA TRP A 57 0.87 -1.63 10.21
C TRP A 57 1.98 -2.64 9.90
N ARG A 58 1.99 -3.77 10.62
CA ARG A 58 3.01 -4.80 10.45
C ARG A 58 3.02 -5.42 9.06
N ARG A 59 1.84 -5.62 8.43
CA ARG A 59 1.76 -6.15 7.07
C ARG A 59 2.29 -5.15 6.05
N ILE A 60 1.93 -3.87 6.21
CA ILE A 60 2.36 -2.80 5.29
C ILE A 60 3.88 -2.64 5.34
N ILE A 61 4.46 -2.60 6.54
CA ILE A 61 5.92 -2.51 6.72
C ILE A 61 6.61 -3.79 6.22
N GLY A 62 6.03 -4.96 6.48
CA GLY A 62 6.52 -6.24 5.99
C GLY A 62 6.59 -6.30 4.46
N LEU A 63 5.55 -5.82 3.76
CA LEU A 63 5.56 -5.74 2.30
C LEU A 63 6.66 -4.82 1.77
N ARG A 64 6.91 -3.67 2.42
CA ARG A 64 8.05 -2.81 2.07
C ARG A 64 9.38 -3.54 2.20
N ASN A 65 9.57 -4.34 3.26
CA ASN A 65 10.80 -5.10 3.44
C ASN A 65 10.97 -6.19 2.38
N LEU A 66 9.88 -6.88 2.03
CA LEU A 66 9.86 -7.85 0.94
C LEU A 66 10.25 -7.19 -0.39
N LEU A 67 9.64 -6.05 -0.73
CA LEU A 67 9.93 -5.37 -1.99
C LEU A 67 11.31 -4.72 -2.03
N ALA A 68 11.84 -4.26 -0.89
CA ALA A 68 13.16 -3.64 -0.85
C ALA A 68 14.32 -4.66 -0.92
N HIS A 69 14.13 -5.87 -0.38
CA HIS A 69 15.20 -6.86 -0.22
C HIS A 69 14.99 -8.17 -1.00
N GLY A 70 13.75 -8.48 -1.37
CA GLY A 70 13.36 -9.68 -2.12
C GLY A 70 12.81 -9.35 -3.51
N TYR A 71 13.21 -8.22 -4.10
CA TYR A 71 12.68 -7.70 -5.38
C TYR A 71 12.77 -8.71 -6.54
N GLU A 72 13.71 -9.66 -6.50
CA GLU A 72 13.89 -10.68 -7.53
C GLU A 72 12.74 -11.70 -7.60
N GLN A 73 11.90 -11.79 -6.56
CA GLN A 73 10.85 -12.82 -6.43
C GLN A 73 9.43 -12.22 -6.41
N VAL A 74 9.26 -10.97 -6.83
CA VAL A 74 7.99 -10.27 -6.74
C VAL A 74 7.03 -10.74 -7.83
N ALA A 75 5.97 -11.45 -7.41
CA ALA A 75 4.84 -11.78 -8.26
C ALA A 75 3.90 -10.57 -8.39
N HIS A 76 3.88 -9.94 -9.56
CA HIS A 76 3.14 -8.68 -9.79
C HIS A 76 1.62 -8.89 -9.79
N GLU A 77 1.15 -10.08 -10.12
CA GLU A 77 -0.24 -10.50 -9.99
C GLU A 77 -0.68 -10.46 -8.52
N VAL A 78 0.22 -10.78 -7.58
CA VAL A 78 -0.06 -10.69 -6.13
C VAL A 78 -0.14 -9.24 -5.68
N LEU A 79 0.73 -8.35 -6.20
CA LEU A 79 0.64 -6.92 -5.92
C LEU A 79 -0.66 -6.33 -6.48
N PHE A 80 -1.05 -6.69 -7.70
CA PHE A 80 -2.32 -6.29 -8.29
C PHE A 80 -3.51 -6.74 -7.43
N LYS A 81 -3.50 -8.01 -6.98
CA LYS A 81 -4.52 -8.54 -6.07
C LYS A 81 -4.57 -7.77 -4.75
N THR A 82 -3.41 -7.47 -4.17
CA THR A 82 -3.30 -6.64 -2.95
C THR A 82 -3.92 -5.26 -3.15
N ILE A 83 -3.72 -4.63 -4.32
CA ILE A 83 -4.32 -3.35 -4.67
C ILE A 83 -5.85 -3.45 -4.76
N ALA A 84 -6.36 -4.52 -5.37
CA ALA A 84 -7.79 -4.71 -5.58
C ALA A 84 -8.54 -5.08 -4.29
N GLU A 85 -7.96 -5.97 -3.47
CA GLU A 85 -8.64 -6.61 -2.35
C GLU A 85 -8.35 -5.96 -0.99
N ASP A 86 -7.09 -5.59 -0.71
CA ASP A 86 -6.68 -5.11 0.61
C ASP A 86 -6.70 -3.58 0.73
N LEU A 87 -6.26 -2.87 -0.32
CA LEU A 87 -6.17 -1.41 -0.28
C LEU A 87 -7.51 -0.67 -0.11
N PRO A 88 -8.69 -1.13 -0.57
CA PRO A 88 -9.95 -0.43 -0.27
C PRO A 88 -10.24 -0.34 1.23
N ALA A 89 -9.99 -1.41 1.99
CA ALA A 89 -10.19 -1.43 3.43
C ALA A 89 -9.16 -0.52 4.14
N LEU A 90 -7.90 -0.55 3.69
CA LEU A 90 -6.86 0.35 4.20
C LEU A 90 -7.18 1.83 3.92
N GLU A 91 -7.65 2.16 2.71
CA GLU A 91 -8.05 3.52 2.35
C GLU A 91 -9.15 4.02 3.30
N SER A 92 -10.18 3.20 3.51
CA SER A 92 -11.30 3.51 4.40
C SER A 92 -10.84 3.77 5.84
N ALA A 93 -9.89 2.96 6.35
CA ALA A 93 -9.32 3.16 7.69
C ALA A 93 -8.51 4.46 7.77
N LEU A 94 -7.66 4.73 6.77
CA LEU A 94 -6.84 5.94 6.74
C LEU A 94 -7.71 7.21 6.67
N VAL A 95 -8.79 7.22 5.88
CA VAL A 95 -9.74 8.35 5.83
C VAL A 95 -10.34 8.62 7.20
N ARG A 96 -10.86 7.60 7.90
CA ARG A 96 -11.42 7.77 9.25
C ARG A 96 -10.45 8.41 10.23
N TRP A 97 -9.17 8.04 10.15
CA TRP A 97 -8.14 8.58 11.04
C TRP A 97 -7.71 9.99 10.66
N VAL A 98 -7.64 10.31 9.37
CA VAL A 98 -7.39 11.68 8.90
C VAL A 98 -8.51 12.60 9.40
N ASP A 99 -9.77 12.24 9.15
CA ASP A 99 -10.93 13.04 9.56
C ASP A 99 -10.95 13.27 11.09
N ARG A 100 -10.62 12.24 11.88
CA ARG A 100 -10.57 12.34 13.35
C ARG A 100 -9.46 13.28 13.84
N LEU A 101 -8.30 13.28 13.18
CA LEU A 101 -7.17 14.15 13.52
C LEU A 101 -7.39 15.60 13.09
N GLU A 102 -8.17 15.86 12.04
CA GLU A 102 -8.53 17.22 11.61
C GLU A 102 -9.66 17.83 12.46
N THR A 103 -10.45 17.00 13.13
CA THR A 103 -11.55 17.44 14.01
C THR A 103 -11.11 17.64 15.47
N THR A 104 -9.85 17.34 15.80
CA THR A 104 -9.27 17.50 17.16
C THR A 104 -8.30 18.67 17.21
#